data_AF-A0A2N2M9A7-F1
#
_entry.id   AF-A0A2N2M9A7-F1
#
_cell.length_a   1.000
_cell.length_b   1.000
_cell.length_c   1.000
_cell.angle_alpha   90.00
_cell.angle_beta   90.00
_cell.angle_gamma   90.00
#
_symmetry.space_group_name_H-M   'P 1'
#
loop_
_entity.id
_entity.type
_entity.pdbx_description
1 polymer ?
#
loop_
_entity_poly.entity_id
_entity_poly.type
_entity_poly.pdbx_seq_one_letter_code
_entity_poly.pdbx_strand_id
1 'polypeptide(L)'
;YLYEVKGRFKVAQIDHSEDLGSLRWTLDPPEDYALLQEVIQRLGGRNDFTWLDVLELFQKEPELAQINQSIQHKSMFDVEDKSKKAQA
;
A
#
# COMPACT_ATOMS: atom_id res chain seq x y z
N TYR A 1 -6.84 -22.85 3.61
CA TYR A 1 -6.06 -21.86 2.83
C TYR A 1 -5.10 -22.53 1.84
N LEU A 2 -4.63 -21.78 0.82
CA LEU A 2 -3.73 -22.26 -0.25
C LEU A 2 -2.48 -23.01 0.26
N TYR A 3 -1.95 -22.65 1.43
CA TYR A 3 -0.70 -23.17 1.98
C TYR A 3 -0.85 -24.24 3.07
N GLU A 4 -2.08 -24.60 3.47
CA GLU A 4 -2.30 -25.53 4.59
C GLU A 4 -1.94 -26.99 4.25
N VAL A 5 -1.99 -27.36 2.97
CA VAL A 5 -1.69 -28.72 2.53
C VAL A 5 -0.25 -28.78 2.03
N LYS A 6 0.64 -29.34 2.86
CA LYS A 6 2.05 -29.57 2.49
C LYS A 6 2.13 -30.34 1.16
N GLY A 7 2.95 -29.84 0.24
CA GLY A 7 3.18 -30.49 -1.06
C GLY A 7 2.10 -30.25 -2.13
N ARG A 8 1.03 -29.50 -1.82
CA ARG A 8 -0.02 -29.15 -2.81
C ARG A 8 0.52 -28.27 -3.94
N PHE A 9 1.51 -27.43 -3.66
CA PHE A 9 2.16 -26.54 -4.62
C PHE A 9 3.67 -26.60 -4.48
N LYS A 10 4.38 -26.39 -5.60
CA LYS A 10 5.81 -26.07 -5.56
C LYS A 10 5.94 -24.61 -5.14
N VAL A 11 6.67 -24.35 -4.06
CA VAL A 11 6.85 -23.02 -3.50
C VAL A 11 8.32 -22.63 -3.67
N ALA A 12 8.57 -21.40 -4.12
CA ALA A 12 9.88 -20.77 -4.11
C ALA A 12 9.75 -19.42 -3.40
N GLN A 13 10.72 -19.11 -2.55
CA GLN A 13 10.83 -17.81 -1.92
C GLN A 13 11.84 -17.00 -2.73
N ILE A 14 11.44 -15.79 -3.13
CA ILE A 14 12.30 -14.85 -3.85
C ILE A 14 12.44 -13.64 -2.94
N ASP A 15 13.63 -13.46 -2.39
CA ASP A 15 13.90 -12.37 -1.47
C ASP A 15 14.39 -11.14 -2.24
N HIS A 16 13.88 -9.97 -1.85
CA HIS A 16 14.43 -8.68 -2.26
C HIS A 16 15.49 -8.25 -1.24
N SER A 17 16.61 -7.69 -1.71
CA SER A 17 17.73 -7.34 -0.82
C SER A 17 17.45 -6.16 0.10
N GLU A 18 16.55 -5.26 -0.32
CA GLU A 18 16.18 -4.07 0.44
C GLU A 18 14.81 -4.26 1.11
N ASP A 19 14.71 -3.86 2.37
CA ASP A 19 13.46 -3.83 3.12
C ASP A 19 12.69 -2.54 2.80
N LEU A 20 11.68 -2.68 1.95
CA LEU A 20 10.76 -1.60 1.56
C LEU A 20 9.40 -1.70 2.28
N GLY A 21 9.28 -2.58 3.28
CA GLY A 21 8.01 -2.87 3.95
C GLY A 21 7.41 -1.69 4.73
N SER A 22 8.21 -0.67 5.00
CA SER A 22 7.77 0.59 5.64
C SER A 22 7.03 1.52 4.68
N LEU A 23 7.17 1.34 3.36
CA LEU A 23 6.50 2.15 2.35
C LEU A 23 5.06 1.70 2.18
N ARG A 24 4.13 2.44 2.79
CA ARG A 24 2.69 2.14 2.72
C ARG A 24 2.09 2.72 1.44
N TRP A 25 2.10 1.97 0.35
CA TRP A 25 1.41 2.34 -0.90
C TRP A 25 0.12 1.54 -1.05
N THR A 26 -0.89 1.88 -0.28
CA THR A 26 -2.19 1.18 -0.23
C THR A 26 -3.32 2.08 -0.73
N LEU A 27 -4.52 1.51 -0.91
CA LEU A 27 -5.75 2.23 -1.27
C LEU A 27 -6.95 1.67 -0.50
N ASP A 28 -6.78 1.41 0.80
CA ASP A 28 -7.81 0.74 1.59
C ASP A 28 -8.81 1.76 2.17
N PRO A 29 -8.39 2.71 3.04
CA PRO A 29 -9.23 3.81 3.49
C PRO A 29 -9.19 5.02 2.53
N PRO A 30 -10.23 5.87 2.52
CA PRO A 30 -10.30 7.06 1.67
C PRO A 30 -9.09 8.01 1.79
N GLU A 31 -8.47 8.07 2.95
CA GLU A 31 -7.29 8.90 3.22
C GLU A 31 -6.05 8.46 2.41
N ASP A 32 -5.97 7.19 2.01
CA ASP A 32 -4.91 6.70 1.12
C ASP A 32 -4.98 7.32 -0.29
N TYR A 33 -6.19 7.71 -0.71
CA TYR A 33 -6.38 8.33 -2.02
C TYR A 33 -5.59 9.64 -2.15
N ALA A 34 -5.45 10.41 -1.07
CA ALA A 34 -4.68 11.65 -1.08
C ALA A 34 -3.21 11.41 -1.44
N LEU A 35 -2.59 10.36 -0.89
CA LEU A 35 -1.20 10.00 -1.23
C LEU A 35 -1.08 9.65 -2.72
N LEU A 36 -2.00 8.82 -3.24
CA LEU A 36 -1.95 8.44 -4.66
C LEU A 36 -2.12 9.64 -5.59
N GLN A 37 -2.98 10.59 -5.24
CA GLN A 37 -3.13 11.82 -6.03
C GLN A 37 -1.82 12.62 -6.08
N GLU A 38 -1.15 12.81 -4.94
CA GLU A 38 0.12 13.52 -4.85
C GLU A 38 1.23 12.84 -5.66
N VAL A 39 1.30 11.50 -5.61
CA VAL A 39 2.25 10.70 -6.39
C VAL A 39 1.99 10.84 -7.89
N ILE A 40 0.74 10.63 -8.33
CA ILE A 40 0.38 10.72 -9.76
C ILE A 40 0.66 12.13 -10.29
N GLN A 41 0.36 13.16 -9.51
CA GLN A 41 0.62 14.55 -9.88
C GLN A 41 2.13 14.82 -10.06
N ARG A 42 2.97 14.35 -9.13
CA ARG A 42 4.44 14.49 -9.22
C ARG A 42 5.05 13.74 -10.39
N LEU A 43 4.45 12.61 -10.77
CA LEU A 43 4.81 11.87 -11.97
C LEU A 43 4.24 12.51 -13.26
N GLY A 44 3.56 13.66 -13.15
CA GLY A 44 3.08 14.43 -14.30
C GLY A 44 1.79 13.88 -14.89
N GLY A 45 0.98 13.15 -14.12
CA GLY A 45 -0.29 12.58 -14.57
C GLY A 45 -0.15 11.45 -15.60
N ARG A 46 1.07 10.96 -15.79
CA ARG A 46 1.36 9.85 -16.71
C ARG A 46 0.86 8.53 -16.13
N ASN A 47 0.62 7.54 -16.99
CA ASN A 47 0.18 6.19 -16.62
C ASN A 47 1.16 5.10 -17.11
N ASP A 48 2.35 5.50 -17.56
CA ASP A 48 3.41 4.63 -18.08
C ASP A 48 4.62 4.55 -17.12
N PHE A 49 4.44 4.96 -15.86
CA PHE A 49 5.44 4.83 -14.82
C PHE A 49 5.43 3.44 -14.18
N THR A 50 6.55 3.07 -13.61
CA THR A 50 6.75 1.83 -12.85
C THR A 50 6.76 2.12 -11.36
N TRP A 51 6.64 1.07 -10.54
CA TRP A 51 6.79 1.22 -9.09
C TRP A 51 8.20 1.70 -8.69
N LEU A 52 9.22 1.51 -9.53
CA LEU A 52 10.57 2.03 -9.30
C LEU A 52 10.63 3.56 -9.43
N ASP A 53 9.85 4.14 -10.34
CA ASP A 53 9.73 5.60 -10.44
C ASP A 53 9.07 6.18 -9.19
N VAL A 54 8.10 5.46 -8.61
CA VAL A 54 7.50 5.82 -7.31
C VAL A 54 8.51 5.67 -6.18
N LEU A 55 9.34 4.61 -6.19
CA LEU A 55 10.40 4.43 -5.20
C LEU A 55 11.41 5.58 -5.25
N GLU A 56 11.87 5.96 -6.44
CA GLU A 56 12.78 7.09 -6.63
C GLU A 56 12.16 8.40 -6.12
N LEU A 57 10.86 8.59 -6.35
CA LEU A 57 10.12 9.74 -5.82
C LEU A 57 10.15 9.77 -4.29
N PHE A 58 9.86 8.66 -3.61
CA PHE A 58 9.88 8.57 -2.15
C PHE A 58 11.30 8.72 -1.56
N GLN A 59 12.33 8.31 -2.30
CA GLN A 59 13.72 8.56 -1.91
C GLN A 59 14.09 10.05 -2.00
N LYS A 60 13.53 10.77 -2.97
CA LYS A 60 13.73 12.22 -3.15
C LYS A 60 12.88 13.07 -2.19
N GLU A 61 11.64 12.64 -1.93
CA GLU A 61 10.63 13.36 -1.15
C GLU A 61 10.07 12.44 -0.04
N PRO A 62 10.86 12.12 1.00
CA PRO A 62 10.46 11.20 2.06
C PRO A 62 9.26 11.70 2.89
N GLU A 63 8.95 12.99 2.85
CA GLU A 63 7.76 13.58 3.46
C GLU A 63 6.44 13.02 2.92
N LEU A 64 6.43 12.44 1.72
CA LEU A 64 5.24 11.78 1.16
C LEU A 64 4.74 10.65 2.06
N ALA A 65 5.64 9.95 2.74
CA ALA A 65 5.28 8.89 3.68
C ALA A 65 4.49 9.42 4.90
N GLN A 66 4.54 10.72 5.18
CA GLN A 66 3.81 11.32 6.31
C GLN A 66 2.31 11.47 6.02
N ILE A 67 1.91 11.53 4.74
CA ILE A 67 0.51 11.76 4.32
C ILE A 67 -0.40 10.66 4.88
N ASN A 68 0.08 9.42 4.91
CA ASN A 68 -0.70 8.26 5.33
C ASN A 68 -0.14 7.54 6.56
N GLN A 69 0.83 8.15 7.26
CA GLN A 69 1.46 7.60 8.47
C GLN A 69 0.48 7.42 9.63
N SER A 70 -0.54 8.27 9.71
CA SER A 70 -1.54 8.29 10.78
C SER A 70 -2.56 7.14 10.70
N ILE A 71 -2.57 6.41 9.58
CA ILE A 71 -3.57 5.39 9.30
C ILE A 71 -3.12 4.08 9.94
N GLN A 72 -3.83 3.66 10.99
CA GLN A 72 -3.63 2.33 11.57
C GLN A 72 -4.08 1.26 10.58
N HIS A 73 -3.17 0.33 10.28
CA HIS A 73 -3.48 -0.81 9.44
C HIS A 73 -4.54 -1.67 10.12
N LYS A 74 -5.64 -1.95 9.42
CA LYS A 74 -6.62 -2.90 9.93
C LYS A 74 -5.97 -4.28 10.00
N SER A 75 -6.12 -4.93 11.14
CA SER A 75 -5.76 -6.33 11.32
C SER A 75 -6.72 -7.23 10.54
N MET A 76 -6.26 -8.42 10.16
CA MET A 76 -7.10 -9.49 9.61
C MET A 76 -8.26 -9.91 10.55
N PHE A 77 -8.20 -9.51 11.83
CA PHE A 77 -9.23 -9.73 12.83
C PHE A 77 -10.17 -8.53 13.01
N ASP A 78 -9.89 -7.39 12.37
CA ASP A 78 -10.72 -6.21 12.50
C ASP A 78 -11.98 -6.38 11.65
N VAL A 79 -13.13 -6.37 12.32
CA VAL A 79 -14.44 -6.47 11.69
C VAL A 79 -14.98 -5.05 11.48
N GLU A 80 -15.32 -4.70 10.24
CA GLU A 80 -15.98 -3.43 9.97
C GLU A 80 -17.39 -3.42 10.58
N ASP A 81 -17.62 -2.55 11.56
CA ASP A 81 -18.95 -2.30 12.09
C ASP A 81 -19.76 -1.48 11.07
N LYS A 82 -20.54 -2.19 10.24
CA LYS A 82 -21.36 -1.61 9.17
C LYS A 82 -22.51 -0.74 9.69
N SER A 83 -22.72 -0.66 11.01
CA SER A 83 -23.81 0.07 11.64
C SER A 83 -23.71 1.60 11.54
N LYS A 84 -22.56 2.15 11.11
CA LYS A 84 -22.34 3.61 11.01
C LYS A 84 -22.45 4.20 9.60
N LYS A 85 -22.64 3.40 8.54
CA LYS A 85 -22.75 3.92 7.15
C LYS A 85 -24.15 4.44 6.77
N ALA A 86 -25.11 4.45 7.70
CA ALA A 86 -26.46 4.95 7.45
C ALA A 86 -26.75 6.25 8.21
N GLN A 87 -25.91 7.28 8.04
CA GLN A 87 -26.28 8.69 8.28
C GLN A 87 -25.16 9.63 7.82
N ALA A 88 -25.23 10.03 6.55
CA ALA A 88 -24.77 11.31 6.01
C ALA A 88 -25.34 11.47 4.61
#